data_AF-A0A0M2H108-F1
#
_entry.id   AF-A0A0M2H108-F1
#
_cell.length_a   1.000
_cell.length_b   1.000
_cell.length_c   1.000
_cell.angle_alpha   90.00
_cell.angle_beta   90.00
_cell.angle_gamma   90.00
#
_symmetry.space_group_name_H-M   'P 1'
#
loop_
_entity.id
_entity.type
_entity.pdbx_description
1 polymer ?
#
loop_
_entity_poly.entity_id
_entity_poly.type
_entity_poly.pdbx_seq_one_letter_code
_entity_poly.pdbx_strand_id
1 'polypeptide(L)'
;MPEQENELRGGVLSGSGSPALWGSLIGIITFAFIAFPLSAAVSFATHPRTQQLFGGRLEEASSGGYVAFWWVVALLLFAIPFLVGFGVAKLSGKTLAIIGAIVVAFFVVILILGQTFVF
;
A
#
# COMPACT_ATOMS: atom_id res chain seq x y z
N MET A 1 -10.74 43.58 -7.11
CA MET A 1 -9.43 42.87 -7.05
C MET A 1 -9.68 41.36 -6.92
N PRO A 2 -9.89 40.64 -8.04
CA PRO A 2 -10.09 39.19 -8.03
C PRO A 2 -8.82 38.38 -8.41
N GLU A 3 -7.69 39.02 -8.70
CA GLU A 3 -6.51 38.33 -9.25
C GLU A 3 -5.70 37.53 -8.22
N GLN A 4 -5.82 37.84 -6.92
CA GLN A 4 -5.01 37.20 -5.87
C GLN A 4 -5.48 35.79 -5.48
N GLU A 5 -6.73 35.43 -5.80
CA GLU A 5 -7.28 34.11 -5.46
C GLU A 5 -6.80 33.00 -6.41
N ASN A 6 -6.36 33.36 -7.62
CA ASN A 6 -5.88 32.42 -8.62
C ASN A 6 -4.43 31.95 -8.37
N GLU A 7 -3.59 32.77 -7.75
CA GLU A 7 -2.20 32.41 -7.46
C GLU A 7 -2.07 31.34 -6.36
N LEU A 8 -3.03 31.30 -5.42
CA LEU A 8 -3.06 30.31 -4.33
C LEU A 8 -3.48 28.90 -4.79
N ARG A 9 -3.96 28.75 -6.03
CA ARG A 9 -4.32 27.46 -6.66
C ARG A 9 -3.23 26.93 -7.60
N GLY A 10 -2.02 27.50 -7.55
CA GLY A 10 -0.83 27.04 -8.27
C GLY A 10 -0.20 25.78 -7.67
N GLY A 11 -0.99 24.76 -7.37
CA GLY A 11 -0.46 23.41 -7.14
C GLY A 11 -0.12 22.75 -8.48
N VAL A 12 0.72 21.72 -8.48
CA VAL A 12 1.23 20.90 -9.63
C VAL A 12 0.17 20.49 -10.70
N LEU A 13 -1.11 20.76 -10.47
CA LEU A 13 -2.27 20.54 -11.34
C LEU A 13 -2.64 21.76 -12.22
N SER A 14 -1.92 22.89 -12.15
CA SER A 14 -2.26 24.12 -12.90
C SER A 14 -1.68 24.18 -14.32
N GLY A 15 -0.75 23.28 -14.66
CA GLY A 15 -0.27 23.10 -16.04
C GLY A 15 -1.15 22.13 -16.81
N SER A 16 -1.10 22.16 -18.14
CA SER A 16 -1.83 21.32 -19.12
C SER A 16 -1.68 19.78 -18.97
N GLY A 17 -1.17 19.27 -17.84
CA GLY A 17 -1.02 17.85 -17.54
C GLY A 17 -2.30 17.21 -17.01
N SER A 18 -2.65 16.05 -17.57
CA SER A 18 -3.80 15.26 -17.13
C SER A 18 -3.62 14.77 -15.67
N PRO A 19 -4.58 15.00 -14.75
CA PRO A 19 -4.56 14.45 -13.39
C PRO A 19 -4.37 12.93 -13.35
N ALA A 20 -4.83 12.23 -14.39
CA ALA A 20 -4.63 10.79 -14.52
C ALA A 20 -3.16 10.42 -14.80
N LEU A 21 -2.44 11.24 -15.58
CA LEU A 21 -1.01 11.05 -15.85
C LEU A 21 -0.17 11.31 -14.60
N TRP A 22 -0.53 12.35 -13.83
CA TRP A 22 0.12 12.62 -12.54
C TRP A 22 -0.15 11.50 -11.53
N GLY A 23 -1.39 11.01 -11.46
CA GLY A 23 -1.73 9.86 -10.63
C GLY A 23 -0.97 8.60 -11.00
N SER A 24 -0.84 8.28 -12.29
CA SER A 24 -0.08 7.10 -12.73
C SER A 24 1.41 7.23 -12.43
N LEU A 25 2.01 8.41 -12.65
CA LEU A 25 3.42 8.66 -12.34
C LEU A 25 3.70 8.49 -10.84
N ILE A 26 2.83 9.04 -10.00
CA ILE A 26 2.95 8.88 -8.54
C ILE A 26 2.76 7.43 -8.12
N GLY A 27 1.84 6.70 -8.75
CA GLY A 27 1.69 5.26 -8.57
C GLY A 27 2.97 4.50 -8.90
N ILE A 28 3.61 4.79 -10.03
CA ILE A 28 4.88 4.15 -10.45
C ILE A 28 6.00 4.45 -9.45
N ILE A 29 6.15 5.70 -9.02
CA ILE A 29 7.15 6.08 -8.02
C ILE A 29 6.90 5.34 -6.70
N THR A 30 5.64 5.30 -6.27
CA THR A 30 5.23 4.55 -5.07
C THR A 30 5.58 3.07 -5.21
N PHE A 31 5.30 2.46 -6.37
CA PHE A 31 5.68 1.08 -6.66
C PHE A 31 7.20 0.86 -6.56
N ALA A 32 8.01 1.79 -7.08
CA ALA A 32 9.46 1.69 -6.98
C ALA A 32 9.94 1.65 -5.52
N PHE A 33 9.35 2.45 -4.62
CA PHE A 33 9.68 2.43 -3.19
C PHE A 33 9.25 1.14 -2.49
N ILE A 34 8.09 0.59 -2.85
CA ILE A 34 7.57 -0.62 -2.21
C ILE A 34 8.03 -1.91 -2.88
N ALA A 35 8.74 -1.85 -4.02
CA ALA A 35 9.16 -3.02 -4.77
C ALA A 35 10.05 -3.95 -3.93
N PHE A 36 10.93 -3.39 -3.11
CA PHE A 36 11.79 -4.15 -2.21
C PHE A 36 11.01 -4.91 -1.11
N PRO A 37 10.16 -4.26 -0.28
CA PRO A 37 9.37 -5.01 0.69
C PRO A 37 8.35 -5.96 0.02
N LEU A 38 7.82 -5.63 -1.17
CA LEU A 38 6.94 -6.51 -1.91
C LEU A 38 7.67 -7.79 -2.36
N SER A 39 8.89 -7.67 -2.87
CA SER A 39 9.68 -8.84 -3.27
C SER A 39 10.01 -9.72 -2.07
N ALA A 40 10.38 -9.13 -0.93
CA ALA A 40 10.60 -9.87 0.31
C ALA A 40 9.36 -10.66 0.75
N ALA A 41 8.18 -10.01 0.78
CA ALA A 41 6.92 -10.66 1.13
C ALA A 41 6.61 -11.85 0.20
N VAL A 42 6.78 -11.68 -1.11
CA VAL A 42 6.58 -12.77 -2.08
C VAL A 42 7.62 -13.89 -1.89
N SER A 43 8.88 -13.56 -1.62
CA SER A 43 9.92 -14.55 -1.33
C SER A 43 9.58 -15.39 -0.10
N PHE A 44 9.13 -14.78 0.99
CA PHE A 44 8.69 -15.50 2.19
C PHE A 44 7.45 -16.34 1.94
N ALA A 45 6.46 -15.83 1.20
CA ALA A 45 5.25 -16.55 0.86
C ALA A 45 5.50 -17.80 -0.03
N THR A 46 6.53 -17.75 -0.87
CA THR A 46 6.86 -18.84 -1.81
C THR A 46 7.88 -19.83 -1.26
N HIS A 47 8.57 -19.49 -0.16
CA HIS A 47 9.58 -20.34 0.48
C HIS A 47 9.23 -20.60 1.95
N PRO A 48 8.34 -21.55 2.26
CA PRO A 48 7.90 -21.80 3.63
C PRO A 48 9.04 -22.17 4.59
N ARG A 49 10.16 -22.70 4.09
CA ARG A 49 11.35 -22.99 4.90
C ARG A 49 12.00 -21.74 5.51
N THR A 50 11.73 -20.56 4.96
CA THR A 50 12.18 -19.27 5.53
C THR A 50 11.51 -18.94 6.86
N GLN A 51 10.48 -19.70 7.26
CA GLN A 51 9.83 -19.60 8.56
C GLN A 51 10.83 -19.67 9.73
N GLN A 52 11.91 -20.45 9.59
CA GLN A 52 12.98 -20.58 10.59
C GLN A 52 13.83 -19.30 10.78
N LEU A 53 13.73 -18.34 9.86
CA LEU A 53 14.41 -17.05 9.97
C LEU A 53 13.65 -16.09 10.91
N PHE A 54 12.43 -16.45 11.29
CA PHE A 54 11.60 -15.69 12.21
C PHE A 54 11.50 -16.45 13.52
N GLY A 55 11.70 -15.77 14.65
CA GLY A 55 11.51 -16.37 15.97
C GLY A 55 10.06 -16.30 16.43
N GLY A 56 9.74 -17.05 17.49
CA GLY A 56 8.46 -16.97 18.20
C GLY A 56 7.30 -17.53 17.38
N ARG A 57 6.16 -16.84 17.42
CA ARG A 57 4.88 -17.31 16.86
C ARG A 57 4.91 -17.60 15.35
N LEU A 58 5.79 -16.95 14.58
CA LEU A 58 5.94 -17.22 13.14
C LEU A 58 6.67 -18.54 12.92
N GLU A 59 7.64 -18.87 13.78
CA GLU A 59 8.33 -20.15 13.80
C GLU A 59 7.38 -21.29 14.18
N GLU A 60 6.49 -21.03 15.14
CA GLU A 60 5.52 -21.99 15.68
C GLU A 60 4.25 -22.12 14.83
N ALA A 61 4.02 -21.19 13.90
CA ALA A 61 2.84 -21.20 13.04
C ALA A 61 2.81 -22.44 12.14
N SER A 62 1.61 -22.85 11.72
CA SER A 62 1.53 -23.81 10.63
C SER A 62 2.16 -23.22 9.37
N SER A 63 2.83 -24.06 8.58
CA SER A 63 3.45 -23.66 7.30
C SER A 63 2.44 -22.94 6.38
N GLY A 64 1.17 -23.37 6.40
CA GLY A 64 0.09 -22.69 5.68
C GLY A 64 -0.25 -21.31 6.23
N GLY A 65 -0.27 -21.13 7.56
CA GLY A 65 -0.51 -19.83 8.21
C GLY A 65 0.60 -18.82 7.90
N TYR A 66 1.86 -19.25 7.96
CA TYR A 66 3.02 -18.45 7.56
C TYR A 66 2.92 -17.97 6.11
N VAL A 67 2.62 -18.88 5.18
CA VAL A 67 2.46 -18.55 3.75
C VAL A 67 1.29 -17.60 3.52
N ALA A 68 0.15 -17.85 4.16
CA ALA A 68 -1.03 -17.00 4.04
C ALA A 68 -0.77 -15.57 4.54
N PHE A 69 -0.08 -15.43 5.68
CA PHE A 69 0.32 -14.13 6.22
C PHE A 69 1.10 -13.31 5.19
N TRP A 70 2.15 -13.90 4.61
CA TRP A 70 2.99 -13.19 3.64
C TRP A 70 2.28 -12.88 2.33
N TRP A 71 1.35 -13.71 1.87
CA TRP A 71 0.51 -13.37 0.72
C TRP A 71 -0.42 -12.19 1.00
N VAL A 72 -1.00 -12.11 2.19
CA VAL A 72 -1.80 -10.94 2.59
C VAL A 72 -0.95 -9.67 2.60
N VAL A 73 0.27 -9.74 3.15
CA VAL A 73 1.23 -8.62 3.13
C VAL A 73 1.60 -8.23 1.69
N ALA A 74 1.88 -9.20 0.83
CA ALA A 74 2.23 -8.95 -0.57
C ALA A 74 1.08 -8.29 -1.35
N LEU A 75 -0.15 -8.77 -1.19
CA LEU A 75 -1.34 -8.19 -1.83
C LEU A 75 -1.58 -6.75 -1.38
N LEU A 76 -1.37 -6.47 -0.08
CA LEU A 76 -1.50 -5.13 0.46
C LEU A 76 -0.46 -4.20 -0.13
N LEU A 77 0.82 -4.59 -0.11
CA LEU A 77 1.89 -3.82 -0.74
C LEU A 77 1.58 -3.58 -2.21
N PHE A 78 1.21 -4.62 -2.96
CA PHE A 78 0.85 -4.50 -4.38
C PHE A 78 -0.31 -3.52 -4.63
N ALA A 79 -1.27 -3.38 -3.71
CA ALA A 79 -2.40 -2.46 -3.85
C ALA A 79 -2.02 -0.97 -3.62
N ILE A 80 -0.99 -0.68 -2.82
CA ILE A 80 -0.62 0.70 -2.43
C ILE A 80 -0.41 1.64 -3.64
N PRO A 81 0.39 1.29 -4.67
CA PRO A 81 0.62 2.15 -5.83
C PRO A 81 -0.65 2.61 -6.53
N PHE A 82 -1.63 1.71 -6.63
CA PHE A 82 -2.92 1.99 -7.26
C PHE A 82 -3.78 2.88 -6.38
N LEU A 83 -3.81 2.62 -5.07
CA LEU A 83 -4.55 3.45 -4.12
C LEU A 83 -4.01 4.88 -4.08
N VAL A 84 -2.69 5.04 -3.99
CA VAL A 84 -2.04 6.35 -3.99
C VAL A 84 -2.24 7.05 -5.33
N GLY A 85 -1.97 6.37 -6.45
CA GLY A 85 -2.13 6.95 -7.78
C GLY A 85 -3.58 7.35 -8.10
N PHE A 86 -4.55 6.51 -7.73
CA PHE A 86 -5.97 6.82 -7.87
C PHE A 86 -6.43 7.96 -6.95
N GLY A 87 -5.91 7.99 -5.71
CA GLY A 87 -6.17 9.06 -4.75
C GLY A 87 -5.75 10.42 -5.29
N VAL A 88 -4.55 10.51 -5.86
CA VAL A 88 -4.05 11.75 -6.46
C VAL A 88 -4.79 12.10 -7.76
N ALA A 89 -5.16 11.11 -8.58
CA ALA A 89 -5.88 11.38 -9.83
C ALA A 89 -7.30 11.95 -9.62
N LYS A 90 -7.94 11.62 -8.49
CA LYS A 90 -9.35 11.97 -8.23
C LYS A 90 -9.58 13.03 -7.15
N LEU A 91 -8.65 13.21 -6.21
CA LEU A 91 -8.69 14.21 -5.11
C LEU A 91 -10.11 14.56 -4.63
N SER A 92 -10.93 13.53 -4.34
CA SER A 92 -12.31 13.71 -3.86
C SER A 92 -12.44 13.13 -2.46
N GLY A 93 -13.24 13.78 -1.60
CA GLY A 93 -13.49 13.29 -0.23
C GLY A 93 -14.02 11.85 -0.20
N LYS A 94 -14.84 11.47 -1.18
CA LYS A 94 -15.34 10.09 -1.35
C LYS A 94 -14.21 9.11 -1.69
N THR A 95 -13.29 9.49 -2.58
CA THR A 95 -12.13 8.67 -2.94
C THR A 95 -11.18 8.48 -1.76
N LEU A 96 -10.89 9.56 -1.03
CA LEU A 96 -10.08 9.53 0.19
C LEU A 96 -10.71 8.63 1.26
N ALA A 97 -12.04 8.67 1.43
CA ALA A 97 -12.75 7.77 2.37
C ALA A 97 -12.62 6.30 1.98
N ILE A 98 -12.74 5.96 0.68
CA ILE A 98 -12.57 4.58 0.20
C ILE A 98 -11.14 4.09 0.42
N ILE A 99 -10.14 4.90 0.06
CA ILE A 99 -8.73 4.56 0.28
C ILE A 99 -8.46 4.37 1.77
N GLY A 100 -8.95 5.29 2.62
CA GLY A 100 -8.83 5.18 4.07
C GLY A 100 -9.46 3.91 4.62
N ALA A 101 -10.67 3.55 4.16
CA ALA A 101 -11.34 2.32 4.56
C ALA A 101 -10.54 1.06 4.16
N ILE A 102 -9.97 1.05 2.95
CA ILE A 102 -9.12 -0.06 2.49
C ILE A 102 -7.87 -0.17 3.37
N VAL A 103 -7.17 0.94 3.61
CA VAL A 103 -5.97 0.96 4.47
C VAL A 103 -6.29 0.50 5.89
N VAL A 104 -7.40 0.97 6.49
CA VAL A 104 -7.83 0.55 7.83
C VAL A 104 -8.17 -0.94 7.86
N ALA A 105 -8.95 -1.44 6.90
CA ALA A 105 -9.32 -2.85 6.84
C ALA A 105 -8.07 -3.74 6.75
N PHE A 106 -7.13 -3.38 5.87
CA PHE A 106 -5.86 -4.08 5.72
C PHE A 106 -4.98 -3.99 6.98
N PHE A 107 -4.92 -2.82 7.62
CA PHE A 107 -4.19 -2.65 8.88
C PHE A 107 -4.76 -3.54 9.98
N VAL A 108 -6.09 -3.60 10.11
CA VAL A 108 -6.77 -4.51 11.06
C VAL A 108 -6.44 -5.97 10.75
N VAL A 109 -6.47 -6.38 9.48
CA VAL A 109 -6.09 -7.74 9.08
C VAL A 109 -4.65 -8.04 9.46
N ILE A 110 -3.70 -7.13 9.18
CA ILE A 110 -2.30 -7.31 9.62
C ILE A 110 -2.20 -7.37 11.14
N LEU A 111 -2.91 -6.51 11.88
CA LEU A 111 -2.88 -6.55 13.34
C LEU A 111 -3.40 -7.88 13.87
N ILE A 112 -4.51 -8.39 13.34
CA ILE A 112 -5.06 -9.70 13.73
C ILE A 112 -4.04 -10.79 13.42
N LEU A 113 -3.49 -10.81 12.20
CA LEU A 113 -2.51 -11.82 11.82
C LEU A 113 -1.21 -11.68 12.63
N GLY A 114 -0.73 -10.46 12.87
CA GLY A 114 0.44 -10.17 13.68
C GLY A 114 0.25 -10.56 15.15
N GLN A 115 -0.93 -10.33 15.73
CA GLN A 115 -1.26 -10.81 17.08
C GLN A 115 -1.44 -12.33 17.16
N THR A 116 -1.84 -12.97 16.06
CA THR A 116 -2.01 -14.43 16.01
C THR A 116 -0.67 -15.14 15.77
N PHE A 117 0.22 -14.53 14.99
CA PHE A 117 1.41 -15.16 14.44
C PHE A 117 2.74 -14.47 14.77
N VAL A 118 2.78 -13.30 15.41
CA VAL A 118 4.05 -12.57 15.70
C VAL A 118 4.17 -12.16 17.17
N PHE A 119 3.08 -11.75 17.82
CA PHE A 119 2.99 -11.38 19.24
C PHE A 119 2.24 -12.44 20.07
#